data_AF-A0A959A2R8-F1
#
_entry.id   AF-A0A959A2R8-F1
#
_cell.length_a   1.000
_cell.length_b   1.000
_cell.length_c   1.000
_cell.angle_alpha   90.00
_cell.angle_beta   90.00
_cell.angle_gamma   90.00
#
_symmetry.space_group_name_H-M   'P 1'
#
loop_
_entity.id
_entity.type
_entity.pdbx_description
1 polymer ?
#
loop_
_entity_poly.entity_id
_entity_poly.type
_entity_poly.pdbx_seq_one_letter_code
_entity_poly.pdbx_strand_id
1 'polypeptide(L)'
;MAKFKSFRHAVILVGNKWITYALLIVIVLGTVSCHSDYLTIDYKTHPGAVWNKDSTYVAFVASTLAYRSAIGISRFPDGGTPKYLVGKMGLYIYDLSSGKLSQIASFDDLAKCLGSTPTLWHFDIAMADTAIFYHARPVTSWEYYAEHSTSIDTVVLFDLRDKYNKSIMYTFDDIVSTDAIVDYKHQPKLGLTLLNKMLKTVPLAEWGLNVKEIYPKSDSEYIEETIYLFNNSATTRRAVVEQIIANKGPMEIERILQKMEDYKNSLSGVEKKEYEIYSKETYEQIKSLL
;
A
#
# COMPACT_ATOMS: atom_id res chain seq x y z
N MET A 1 -13.45 -71.97 42.86
CA MET A 1 -13.46 -71.84 41.39
C MET A 1 -14.57 -70.89 41.00
N ALA A 2 -14.44 -69.82 40.21
CA ALA A 2 -13.36 -68.88 39.94
C ALA A 2 -14.10 -67.65 39.40
N LYS A 3 -13.83 -66.47 39.97
CA LYS A 3 -14.54 -65.21 39.74
C LYS A 3 -14.25 -64.61 38.36
N PHE A 4 -15.30 -63.98 37.83
CA PHE A 4 -15.41 -63.18 36.62
C PHE A 4 -14.17 -62.30 36.28
N LYS A 5 -13.60 -62.56 35.10
CA LYS A 5 -12.78 -61.63 34.30
C LYS A 5 -13.72 -60.95 33.30
N SER A 6 -14.16 -59.72 33.56
CA SER A 6 -14.78 -58.87 32.53
C SER A 6 -14.80 -57.41 32.96
N PHE A 7 -13.63 -56.76 32.96
CA PHE A 7 -13.56 -55.30 33.21
C PHE A 7 -12.41 -54.60 32.45
N ARG A 8 -11.92 -55.18 31.35
CA ARG A 8 -10.76 -54.62 30.60
C ARG A 8 -11.05 -54.11 29.19
N HIS A 9 -12.29 -54.18 28.69
CA HIS A 9 -12.61 -53.74 27.31
C HIS A 9 -13.32 -52.39 27.20
N ALA A 10 -13.66 -51.73 28.33
CA ALA A 10 -14.39 -50.45 28.28
C ALA A 10 -13.50 -49.18 28.32
N VAL A 11 -12.19 -49.31 28.49
CA VAL A 11 -11.30 -48.14 28.72
C VAL A 11 -10.63 -47.62 27.43
N ILE A 12 -10.65 -48.36 26.33
CA ILE A 12 -9.88 -48.00 25.12
C ILE A 12 -10.67 -47.11 24.13
N LEU A 13 -12.00 -47.02 24.25
CA LEU A 13 -12.84 -46.27 23.30
C LEU A 13 -13.07 -44.80 23.67
N VAL A 14 -12.69 -44.34 24.86
CA VAL A 14 -12.89 -42.95 25.30
C VAL A 14 -11.70 -42.04 24.95
N GLY A 15 -10.49 -42.60 24.78
CA GLY A 15 -9.28 -41.83 24.46
C GLY A 15 -9.23 -41.28 23.02
N ASN A 16 -9.98 -41.85 22.08
CA ASN A 16 -9.89 -41.49 20.65
C ASN A 16 -10.73 -40.26 20.26
N LYS A 17 -11.75 -39.93 21.06
CA LYS A 17 -12.59 -38.74 20.83
C LYS A 17 -11.84 -37.44 21.12
N TRP A 18 -11.02 -37.41 22.17
CA TRP A 18 -10.23 -36.22 22.51
C TRP A 18 -9.16 -35.90 21.46
N ILE A 19 -8.52 -36.92 20.89
CA ILE A 19 -7.53 -36.76 19.81
C ILE A 19 -8.20 -36.23 18.55
N THR A 20 -9.37 -36.76 18.17
CA THR A 20 -10.12 -36.27 17.01
C THR A 20 -10.63 -34.84 17.20
N TYR A 21 -11.13 -34.47 18.38
CA TYR A 21 -11.51 -33.08 18.68
C TYR A 21 -10.30 -32.12 18.68
N ALA A 22 -9.17 -32.52 19.26
CA ALA A 22 -7.95 -31.71 19.23
C ALA A 22 -7.43 -31.50 17.80
N LEU A 23 -7.46 -32.55 16.96
CA LEU A 23 -7.07 -32.45 15.55
C LEU A 23 -8.01 -31.53 14.76
N LEU A 24 -9.33 -31.61 15.00
CA LEU A 24 -10.33 -30.75 14.37
C LEU A 24 -10.15 -29.28 14.77
N ILE A 25 -9.84 -29.02 16.05
CA ILE A 25 -9.53 -27.66 16.54
C ILE A 25 -8.25 -27.13 15.88
N VAL A 26 -7.19 -27.94 15.74
CA VAL A 26 -5.95 -27.54 15.07
C VAL A 26 -6.16 -27.27 13.58
N ILE A 27 -6.97 -28.09 12.90
CA ILE A 27 -7.32 -27.87 11.49
C ILE A 27 -8.15 -26.59 11.34
N VAL A 28 -9.15 -26.38 12.18
CA VAL A 28 -10.00 -25.16 12.16
C VAL A 28 -9.17 -23.92 12.49
N LEU A 29 -8.27 -23.98 13.48
CA LEU A 29 -7.37 -22.88 13.80
C LEU A 29 -6.32 -22.64 12.71
N GLY A 30 -5.93 -23.70 11.97
CA GLY A 30 -4.98 -23.62 10.86
C GLY A 30 -5.56 -23.03 9.57
N THR A 31 -6.89 -22.96 9.42
CA THR A 31 -7.55 -22.39 8.23
C THR A 31 -8.01 -20.95 8.40
N VAL A 32 -7.99 -20.39 9.62
CA VAL A 32 -8.32 -18.97 9.83
C VAL A 32 -7.15 -18.11 9.33
N SER A 33 -7.43 -17.24 8.35
CA SER A 33 -6.43 -16.30 7.83
C SER A 33 -5.90 -15.41 8.97
N CYS A 34 -4.59 -15.36 9.14
CA CYS A 34 -3.93 -14.43 10.08
C CYS A 34 -3.97 -12.96 9.62
N HIS A 35 -4.60 -12.67 8.48
CA HIS A 35 -4.64 -11.34 7.87
C HIS A 35 -6.08 -10.93 7.58
N SER A 36 -6.39 -9.65 7.79
CA SER A 36 -7.68 -9.03 7.51
C SER A 36 -8.11 -9.32 6.08
N ASP A 37 -9.39 -9.58 5.86
CA ASP A 37 -9.94 -9.71 4.50
C ASP A 37 -10.10 -8.37 3.78
N TYR A 38 -9.62 -7.25 4.36
CA TYR A 38 -9.71 -5.94 3.75
C TYR A 38 -8.36 -5.50 3.16
N LEU A 39 -8.41 -4.96 1.94
CA LEU A 39 -7.25 -4.41 1.25
C LEU A 39 -6.94 -3.01 1.78
N THR A 40 -5.71 -2.76 2.21
CA THR A 40 -5.22 -1.39 2.43
C THR A 40 -4.29 -1.02 1.29
N ILE A 41 -4.62 0.02 0.53
CA ILE A 41 -3.72 0.64 -0.45
C ILE A 41 -3.25 2.00 0.06
N ASP A 42 -2.04 2.40 -0.32
CA ASP A 42 -1.48 3.70 0.02
C ASP A 42 -0.40 4.11 -0.99
N TYR A 43 -0.10 5.41 -1.05
CA TYR A 43 1.10 5.93 -1.72
C TYR A 43 1.78 6.98 -0.85
N LYS A 44 3.11 7.01 -0.88
CA LYS A 44 3.92 7.92 -0.05
C LYS A 44 4.99 8.59 -0.89
N THR A 45 4.92 9.92 -0.96
CA THR A 45 5.96 10.74 -1.60
C THR A 45 7.20 10.82 -0.71
N HIS A 46 8.37 10.71 -1.31
CA HIS A 46 9.65 10.89 -0.65
C HIS A 46 10.05 12.37 -0.68
N PRO A 47 10.82 12.85 0.31
CA PRO A 47 11.45 14.16 0.25
C PRO A 47 12.32 14.30 -1.01
N GLY A 48 12.50 15.53 -1.49
CA GLY A 48 13.43 15.82 -2.61
C GLY A 48 12.76 16.13 -3.95
N ALA A 49 11.44 16.29 -3.99
CA ALA A 49 10.72 16.71 -5.18
C ALA A 49 11.24 18.05 -5.73
N VAL A 50 11.28 18.17 -7.06
CA VAL A 50 11.79 19.35 -7.77
C VAL A 50 10.83 19.78 -8.87
N TRP A 51 10.77 21.09 -9.09
CA TRP A 51 10.16 21.68 -10.26
C TRP A 51 11.10 21.62 -11.47
N ASN A 52 10.54 21.61 -12.67
CA ASN A 52 11.28 22.09 -13.83
C ASN A 52 11.38 23.64 -13.80
N LYS A 53 12.21 24.19 -14.68
CA LYS A 53 12.47 25.64 -14.76
C LYS A 53 11.20 26.49 -14.86
N ASP A 54 10.21 26.03 -15.64
CA ASP A 54 8.96 26.76 -15.89
C ASP A 54 7.82 26.39 -14.92
N SER A 55 8.09 25.53 -13.92
CA SER A 55 7.11 25.04 -12.94
C SER A 55 5.85 24.39 -13.56
N THR A 56 6.00 23.76 -14.72
CA THR A 56 4.96 23.00 -15.43
C THR A 56 4.98 21.51 -15.10
N TYR A 57 6.13 21.01 -14.64
CA TYR A 57 6.35 19.62 -14.26
C TYR A 57 6.97 19.52 -12.87
N VAL A 58 6.62 18.45 -12.16
CA VAL A 58 7.28 18.06 -10.91
C VAL A 58 7.87 16.68 -11.05
N ALA A 59 9.17 16.53 -10.80
CA ALA A 59 9.82 15.23 -10.64
C ALA A 59 9.93 14.88 -9.16
N PHE A 60 9.53 13.67 -8.79
CA PHE A 60 9.55 13.21 -7.40
C PHE A 60 9.59 11.69 -7.30
N VAL A 61 10.07 11.17 -6.17
CA VAL A 61 10.02 9.74 -5.87
C VAL A 61 8.82 9.44 -4.99
N ALA A 62 8.14 8.34 -5.28
CA ALA A 62 7.05 7.85 -4.46
C ALA A 62 7.05 6.32 -4.37
N SER A 63 6.44 5.84 -3.29
CA SER A 63 6.22 4.42 -3.05
C SER A 63 4.75 4.11 -3.06
N THR A 64 4.37 3.02 -3.70
CA THR A 64 2.99 2.52 -3.75
C THR A 64 2.93 1.19 -3.02
N LEU A 65 1.94 1.05 -2.15
CA LEU A 65 1.80 -0.04 -1.22
C LEU A 65 0.39 -0.62 -1.32
N ALA A 66 0.29 -1.93 -1.25
CA ALA A 66 -0.98 -2.61 -1.00
C ALA A 66 -0.75 -3.79 -0.07
N TYR A 67 -1.54 -3.92 0.99
CA TYR A 67 -1.34 -4.95 1.99
C TYR A 67 -2.63 -5.33 2.71
N ARG A 68 -2.60 -6.50 3.35
CA ARG A 68 -3.62 -6.94 4.31
C ARG A 68 -3.02 -6.92 5.71
N SER A 69 -3.61 -6.17 6.62
CA SER A 69 -3.14 -6.06 8.01
C SER A 69 -3.21 -7.39 8.74
N ALA A 70 -2.30 -7.64 9.67
CA ALA A 70 -2.40 -8.78 10.58
C ALA A 70 -3.62 -8.64 11.50
N ILE A 71 -4.28 -9.76 11.84
CA ILE A 71 -5.45 -9.80 12.72
C ILE A 71 -5.29 -10.83 13.84
N GLY A 72 -6.18 -10.75 14.84
CA GLY A 72 -6.18 -11.67 15.98
C GLY A 72 -4.86 -11.64 16.74
N ILE A 73 -4.35 -12.83 17.09
CA ILE A 73 -3.09 -12.97 17.84
C ILE A 73 -1.87 -12.51 17.04
N SER A 74 -1.94 -12.56 15.70
CA SER A 74 -0.83 -12.18 14.82
C SER A 74 -0.56 -10.67 14.82
N ARG A 75 -1.47 -9.87 15.38
CA ARG A 75 -1.30 -8.42 15.57
C ARG A 75 -0.43 -8.07 16.78
N PHE A 76 -0.19 -8.99 17.72
CA PHE A 76 0.56 -8.68 18.94
C PHE A 76 2.06 -8.94 18.76
N PRO A 77 2.94 -8.12 19.37
CA PRO A 77 2.65 -6.98 20.27
C PRO A 77 2.51 -5.61 19.57
N ASP A 78 2.96 -5.47 18.33
CA ASP A 78 3.29 -4.19 17.68
C ASP A 78 2.44 -3.88 16.43
N GLY A 79 1.30 -4.55 16.27
CA GLY A 79 0.48 -4.47 15.07
C GLY A 79 0.68 -5.65 14.12
N GLY A 80 1.73 -6.46 14.33
CA GLY A 80 2.03 -7.62 13.52
C GLY A 80 2.57 -7.27 12.14
N THR A 81 3.09 -8.28 11.45
CA THR A 81 3.59 -8.09 10.08
C THR A 81 2.42 -8.19 9.09
N PRO A 82 2.14 -7.14 8.29
CA PRO A 82 1.11 -7.21 7.28
C PRO A 82 1.55 -8.10 6.11
N LYS A 83 0.57 -8.67 5.40
CA LYS A 83 0.82 -9.36 4.13
C LYS A 83 0.82 -8.34 3.01
N TYR A 84 2.00 -7.93 2.58
CA TYR A 84 2.17 -7.07 1.41
C TYR A 84 1.80 -7.83 0.12
N LEU A 85 0.97 -7.19 -0.70
CA LEU A 85 0.57 -7.63 -2.04
C LEU A 85 1.27 -6.78 -3.11
N VAL A 86 1.51 -5.50 -2.80
CA VAL A 86 2.28 -4.57 -3.62
C VAL A 86 3.23 -3.79 -2.73
N GLY A 87 4.48 -3.68 -3.17
CA GLY A 87 5.49 -2.81 -2.59
C GLY A 87 6.43 -2.35 -3.69
N LYS A 88 6.12 -1.20 -4.28
CA LYS A 88 6.89 -0.62 -5.38
C LYS A 88 7.40 0.76 -5.03
N MET A 89 8.45 1.18 -5.71
CA MET A 89 9.01 2.52 -5.59
C MET A 89 9.43 3.00 -6.97
N GLY A 90 9.20 4.26 -7.27
CA GLY A 90 9.47 4.80 -8.60
C GLY A 90 9.74 6.29 -8.61
N LEU A 91 10.42 6.74 -9.65
CA LEU A 91 10.55 8.14 -10.02
C LEU A 91 9.38 8.50 -10.93
N TYR A 92 8.70 9.57 -10.60
CA TYR A 92 7.52 10.04 -11.31
C TYR A 92 7.71 11.47 -11.81
N ILE A 93 7.06 11.78 -12.91
CA ILE A 93 6.80 13.14 -13.38
C ILE A 93 5.30 13.39 -13.28
N TYR A 94 4.92 14.52 -12.70
CA TYR A 94 3.56 15.05 -12.72
C TYR A 94 3.49 16.29 -13.59
N ASP A 95 2.63 16.25 -14.62
CA ASP A 95 2.34 17.36 -15.52
C ASP A 95 1.16 18.17 -14.98
N LEU A 96 1.40 19.44 -14.64
CA LEU A 96 0.37 20.30 -14.06
C LEU A 96 -0.71 20.69 -15.08
N SER A 97 -0.36 20.75 -16.36
CA SER A 97 -1.27 21.20 -17.42
C SER A 97 -2.29 20.12 -17.77
N SER A 98 -1.82 18.87 -17.89
CA SER A 98 -2.66 17.72 -18.23
C SER A 98 -3.19 16.99 -16.99
N GLY A 99 -2.61 17.23 -15.81
CA GLY A 99 -2.91 16.48 -14.59
C GLY A 99 -2.43 15.01 -14.64
N LYS A 100 -1.59 14.66 -15.62
CA LYS A 100 -1.13 13.30 -15.86
C LYS A 100 0.06 12.95 -14.96
N LEU A 101 -0.01 11.77 -14.35
CA LEU A 101 1.14 11.15 -13.69
C LEU A 101 1.84 10.16 -14.62
N SER A 102 3.17 10.15 -14.64
CA SER A 102 3.94 9.18 -15.41
C SER A 102 5.13 8.67 -14.60
N GLN A 103 5.24 7.35 -14.47
CA GLN A 103 6.41 6.72 -13.89
C GLN A 103 7.50 6.64 -14.96
N ILE A 104 8.68 7.19 -14.65
CA ILE A 104 9.81 7.25 -15.58
C ILE A 104 10.96 6.31 -15.20
N ALA A 105 11.05 5.91 -13.93
CA ALA A 105 11.99 4.88 -13.48
C ALA A 105 11.39 4.03 -12.37
N SER A 106 11.82 2.78 -12.27
CA SER A 106 11.49 1.87 -11.16
C SER A 106 12.70 1.71 -10.24
N PHE A 107 12.40 1.69 -8.95
CA PHE A 107 13.32 1.40 -7.84
C PHE A 107 12.85 0.17 -7.07
N ASP A 108 12.18 -0.77 -7.75
CA ASP A 108 11.65 -1.98 -7.12
C ASP A 108 12.76 -2.89 -6.58
N ASP A 109 13.96 -2.80 -7.13
CA ASP A 109 15.16 -3.48 -6.64
C ASP A 109 15.60 -2.94 -5.27
N LEU A 110 15.62 -1.62 -5.10
CA LEU A 110 15.80 -0.96 -3.81
C LEU A 110 14.67 -1.32 -2.83
N ALA A 111 13.41 -1.24 -3.29
CA ALA A 111 12.25 -1.56 -2.46
C ALA A 111 12.26 -3.00 -1.94
N LYS A 112 12.72 -3.97 -2.74
CA LYS A 112 12.88 -5.37 -2.32
C LYS A 112 14.03 -5.58 -1.34
N CYS A 113 15.06 -4.75 -1.43
CA CYS A 113 16.25 -4.85 -0.59
C CYS A 113 16.00 -4.36 0.84
N LEU A 114 15.61 -3.08 1.01
CA LEU A 114 15.43 -2.49 2.34
C LEU A 114 13.96 -2.22 2.69
N GLY A 115 13.06 -2.30 1.72
CA GLY A 115 11.68 -1.82 1.83
C GLY A 115 11.47 -0.51 1.08
N SER A 116 10.21 -0.15 0.86
CA SER A 116 9.81 1.06 0.12
C SER A 116 9.49 2.26 1.03
N THR A 117 9.90 2.23 2.30
CA THR A 117 9.59 3.33 3.23
C THR A 117 10.46 4.56 2.93
N PRO A 118 9.89 5.78 2.89
CA PRO A 118 10.65 7.01 2.61
C PRO A 118 11.82 7.32 3.54
N THR A 119 11.81 6.79 4.76
CA THR A 119 12.86 7.03 5.76
C THR A 119 14.12 6.19 5.54
N LEU A 120 14.07 5.21 4.62
CA LEU A 120 15.20 4.31 4.36
C LEU A 120 16.10 4.82 3.24
N TRP A 121 15.56 5.69 2.38
CA TRP A 121 16.21 6.12 1.14
C TRP A 121 16.32 7.64 1.09
N HIS A 122 17.45 8.11 0.58
CA HIS A 122 17.69 9.49 0.23
C HIS A 122 17.76 9.61 -1.29
N PHE A 123 16.97 10.53 -1.84
CA PHE A 123 16.91 10.80 -3.26
C PHE A 123 17.32 12.24 -3.53
N ASP A 124 18.35 12.41 -4.36
CA ASP A 124 18.71 13.67 -4.96
C ASP A 124 18.14 13.69 -6.39
N ILE A 125 17.35 14.71 -6.71
CA ILE A 125 16.74 14.89 -8.03
C ILE A 125 17.12 16.26 -8.55
N ALA A 126 17.47 16.34 -9.84
CA ALA A 126 17.65 17.58 -10.59
C ALA A 126 16.94 17.46 -11.93
N MET A 127 16.34 18.56 -12.38
CA MET A 127 15.55 18.58 -13.60
C MET A 127 16.08 19.66 -14.54
N ALA A 128 16.44 19.24 -15.75
CA ALA A 128 16.78 20.09 -16.89
C ALA A 128 15.65 20.01 -17.94
N ASP A 129 15.71 20.84 -18.97
CA ASP A 129 14.64 20.99 -19.97
C ASP A 129 14.26 19.66 -20.65
N THR A 130 15.24 18.77 -20.87
CA THR A 130 15.03 17.48 -21.59
C THR A 130 15.47 16.25 -20.79
N ALA A 131 15.90 16.43 -19.54
CA ALA A 131 16.51 15.36 -18.76
C ALA A 131 16.22 15.49 -17.27
N ILE A 132 16.08 14.36 -16.60
CA ILE A 132 16.01 14.26 -15.15
C ILE A 132 17.21 13.46 -14.68
N PHE A 133 17.96 14.06 -13.76
CA PHE A 133 19.06 13.41 -13.09
C PHE A 133 18.59 12.99 -11.71
N TYR A 134 18.95 11.78 -11.32
CA TYR A 134 18.67 11.30 -9.98
C TYR A 134 19.82 10.48 -9.42
N HIS A 135 19.91 10.49 -8.10
CA HIS A 135 20.82 9.68 -7.33
C HIS A 135 20.10 9.16 -6.10
N ALA A 136 20.26 7.86 -5.83
CA ALA A 136 19.55 7.15 -4.77
C ALA A 136 20.57 6.49 -3.85
N ARG A 137 20.39 6.64 -2.54
CA ARG A 137 21.26 5.98 -1.55
C ARG A 137 20.50 5.67 -0.28
N PRO A 138 20.89 4.64 0.47
CA PRO A 138 20.36 4.41 1.81
C PRO A 138 20.69 5.59 2.73
N VAL A 139 19.78 5.90 3.65
CA VAL A 139 20.01 6.94 4.67
C VAL A 139 21.17 6.58 5.60
N THR A 140 21.33 5.30 5.93
CA THR A 140 22.35 4.80 6.87
C THR A 140 23.67 4.38 6.21
N SER A 141 23.89 4.68 4.92
CA SER A 141 25.00 4.18 4.07
C SER A 141 24.91 2.71 3.67
N TRP A 142 25.60 2.35 2.59
CA TRP A 142 25.64 0.99 2.06
C TRP A 142 26.47 0.06 2.96
N GLU A 143 27.56 0.59 3.53
CA GLU A 143 28.49 -0.11 4.41
C GLU A 143 27.79 -0.62 5.67
N TYR A 144 26.94 0.22 6.28
CA TYR A 144 26.15 -0.18 7.46
C TYR A 144 25.29 -1.42 7.17
N TYR A 145 24.61 -1.45 6.02
CA TYR A 145 23.79 -2.60 5.64
C TYR A 145 24.61 -3.84 5.29
N ALA A 146 25.80 -3.67 4.71
CA ALA A 146 26.70 -4.78 4.43
C ALA A 146 27.19 -5.46 5.71
N GLU A 147 27.39 -4.68 6.78
CA GLU A 147 27.88 -5.18 8.07
C GLU A 147 26.77 -5.76 8.97
N HIS A 148 25.55 -5.24 8.89
CA HIS A 148 24.50 -5.53 9.87
C HIS A 148 23.28 -6.27 9.30
N SER A 149 23.18 -6.44 7.98
CA SER A 149 22.06 -7.17 7.40
C SER A 149 22.28 -8.68 7.50
N THR A 150 21.40 -9.37 8.22
CA THR A 150 21.36 -10.84 8.29
C THR A 150 20.44 -11.45 7.24
N SER A 151 19.64 -10.63 6.54
CA SER A 151 18.56 -11.07 5.66
C SER A 151 18.76 -10.75 4.18
N ILE A 152 19.75 -9.90 3.85
CA ILE A 152 20.03 -9.47 2.48
C ILE A 152 21.33 -10.11 2.02
N ASP A 153 21.30 -10.71 0.84
CA ASP A 153 22.50 -11.23 0.20
C ASP A 153 23.49 -10.09 -0.06
N THR A 154 24.70 -10.22 0.48
CA THR A 154 25.76 -9.21 0.35
C THR A 154 26.12 -8.93 -1.11
N VAL A 155 26.04 -9.93 -2.00
CA VAL A 155 26.29 -9.75 -3.44
C VAL A 155 25.24 -8.83 -4.05
N VAL A 156 23.96 -9.07 -3.73
CA VAL A 156 22.85 -8.20 -4.19
C VAL A 156 23.04 -6.78 -3.69
N LEU A 157 23.50 -6.61 -2.44
CA LEU A 157 23.76 -5.29 -1.89
C LEU A 157 24.90 -4.56 -2.63
N PHE A 158 25.97 -5.26 -2.99
CA PHE A 158 27.06 -4.68 -3.78
C PHE A 158 26.63 -4.29 -5.19
N ASP A 159 25.85 -5.13 -5.87
CA ASP A 159 25.31 -4.83 -7.21
C ASP A 159 24.42 -3.57 -7.17
N LEU A 160 23.58 -3.44 -6.15
CA LEU A 160 22.75 -2.25 -5.94
C LEU A 160 23.60 -1.02 -5.64
N ARG A 161 24.61 -1.16 -4.78
CA ARG A 161 25.55 -0.08 -4.52
C ARG A 161 26.18 0.40 -5.82
N ASP A 162 26.77 -0.49 -6.62
CA ASP A 162 27.47 -0.12 -7.84
C ASP A 162 26.54 0.54 -8.86
N LYS A 163 25.30 0.05 -8.97
CA LYS A 163 24.26 0.64 -9.83
C LYS A 163 23.90 2.07 -9.41
N TYR A 164 23.74 2.33 -8.11
CA TYR A 164 23.22 3.60 -7.60
C TYR A 164 24.29 4.54 -7.03
N ASN A 165 25.57 4.17 -7.05
CA ASN A 165 26.69 5.03 -6.63
C ASN A 165 27.02 6.15 -7.64
N LYS A 166 26.34 6.15 -8.80
CA LYS A 166 26.46 7.18 -9.84
C LYS A 166 25.16 7.92 -10.02
N SER A 167 25.25 9.12 -10.58
CA SER A 167 24.05 9.81 -11.08
C SER A 167 23.51 9.08 -12.31
N ILE A 168 22.19 8.95 -12.38
CA ILE A 168 21.50 8.36 -13.51
C ILE A 168 20.72 9.46 -14.20
N MET A 169 20.81 9.52 -15.53
CA MET A 169 20.10 10.47 -16.37
C MET A 169 18.96 9.74 -17.08
N TYR A 170 17.74 10.20 -16.85
CA TYR A 170 16.57 9.87 -17.64
C TYR A 170 16.37 10.97 -18.69
N THR A 171 16.36 10.60 -19.96
CA THR A 171 15.87 11.43 -21.06
C THR A 171 14.54 10.87 -21.52
N PHE A 172 13.71 11.68 -22.20
CA PHE A 172 12.43 11.17 -22.71
C PHE A 172 12.57 9.99 -23.69
N ASP A 173 13.75 9.78 -24.26
CA ASP A 173 14.04 8.72 -25.23
C ASP A 173 14.80 7.53 -24.62
N ASP A 174 15.60 7.72 -23.57
CA ASP A 174 16.48 6.67 -23.01
C ASP A 174 16.92 6.92 -21.54
N ILE A 175 17.35 5.85 -20.85
CA ILE A 175 17.93 5.87 -19.50
C ILE A 175 19.42 5.54 -19.55
N VAL A 176 20.26 6.49 -19.17
CA VAL A 176 21.72 6.38 -19.29
C VAL A 176 22.40 6.74 -17.97
N SER A 177 23.37 5.94 -17.52
CA SER A 177 24.24 6.33 -16.40
C SER A 177 25.19 7.44 -16.83
N THR A 178 25.45 8.41 -15.96
CA THR A 178 26.31 9.55 -16.30
C THR A 178 27.26 9.90 -15.17
N ASP A 179 28.49 10.24 -15.55
CA ASP A 179 29.50 10.81 -14.64
C ASP A 179 29.43 12.36 -14.62
N ALA A 180 28.38 12.95 -15.21
CA ALA A 180 28.16 14.39 -15.19
C ALA A 180 28.05 14.92 -13.76
N ILE A 181 28.69 16.07 -13.51
CA ILE A 181 28.55 16.80 -12.26
C ILE A 181 27.19 17.51 -12.28
N VAL A 182 26.25 17.01 -11.47
CA VAL A 182 24.89 17.54 -11.37
C VAL A 182 24.77 18.39 -10.10
N ASP A 183 24.25 19.62 -10.25
CA ASP A 183 23.94 20.47 -9.11
C ASP A 183 22.55 20.14 -8.54
N TYR A 184 22.52 19.22 -7.59
CA TYR A 184 21.29 18.85 -6.87
C TYR A 184 20.85 19.88 -5.81
N LYS A 185 21.78 20.77 -5.39
CA LYS A 185 21.56 21.67 -4.25
C LYS A 185 20.75 22.89 -4.63
N HIS A 186 20.99 23.46 -5.80
CA HIS A 186 20.31 24.69 -6.25
C HIS A 186 19.07 24.42 -7.11
N GLN A 187 18.50 23.21 -7.02
CA GLN A 187 17.26 22.87 -7.71
C GLN A 187 16.06 23.54 -7.04
N PRO A 188 15.04 23.97 -7.81
CA PRO A 188 13.81 24.54 -7.25
C PRO A 188 12.99 23.43 -6.55
N LYS A 189 13.22 23.25 -5.25
CA LYS A 189 12.56 22.20 -4.45
C LYS A 189 11.07 22.49 -4.24
N LEU A 190 10.27 21.42 -4.21
CA LEU A 190 8.86 21.46 -3.85
C LEU A 190 8.64 20.82 -2.47
N GLY A 191 7.93 21.53 -1.60
CA GLY A 191 7.54 20.99 -0.28
C GLY A 191 6.52 19.86 -0.39
N LEU A 192 6.70 18.81 0.43
CA LEU A 192 5.85 17.62 0.43
C LEU A 192 4.36 17.92 0.66
N THR A 193 4.03 18.91 1.48
CA THR A 193 2.62 19.28 1.74
C THR A 193 1.94 19.77 0.47
N LEU A 194 2.61 20.62 -0.32
CA LEU A 194 2.06 21.13 -1.58
C LEU A 194 2.00 20.01 -2.62
N LEU A 195 3.05 19.19 -2.73
CA LEU A 195 3.06 18.02 -3.61
C LEU A 195 1.88 17.08 -3.32
N ASN A 196 1.71 16.67 -2.06
CA ASN A 196 0.62 15.76 -1.68
C ASN A 196 -0.76 16.37 -1.92
N LYS A 197 -0.91 17.70 -1.79
CA LYS A 197 -2.14 18.39 -2.15
C LYS A 197 -2.43 18.29 -3.64
N MET A 198 -1.42 18.45 -4.50
CA MET A 198 -1.56 18.34 -5.95
C MET A 198 -1.88 16.89 -6.37
N LEU A 199 -1.22 15.91 -5.76
CA LEU A 199 -1.40 14.50 -6.07
C LEU A 199 -2.72 13.92 -5.57
N LYS A 200 -3.44 14.61 -4.67
CA LYS A 200 -4.72 14.15 -4.13
C LYS A 200 -5.79 13.96 -5.21
N THR A 201 -5.68 14.63 -6.36
CA THR A 201 -6.63 14.51 -7.48
C THR A 201 -6.22 13.44 -8.51
N VAL A 202 -5.00 12.90 -8.42
CA VAL A 202 -4.51 11.89 -9.36
C VAL A 202 -5.19 10.55 -9.07
N PRO A 203 -5.92 9.95 -10.04
CA PRO A 203 -6.62 8.68 -9.83
C PRO A 203 -5.68 7.58 -9.34
N LEU A 204 -6.12 6.75 -8.39
CA LEU A 204 -5.27 5.69 -7.82
C LEU A 204 -4.88 4.63 -8.85
N ALA A 205 -5.65 4.47 -9.93
CA ALA A 205 -5.28 3.61 -11.05
C ALA A 205 -4.01 4.11 -11.78
N GLU A 206 -3.77 5.43 -11.86
CA GLU A 206 -2.55 5.99 -12.48
C GLU A 206 -1.28 5.70 -11.65
N TRP A 207 -1.45 5.42 -10.35
CA TRP A 207 -0.38 4.91 -9.49
C TRP A 207 -0.15 3.40 -9.65
N GLY A 208 -0.87 2.74 -10.56
CA GLY A 208 -0.87 1.27 -10.68
C GLY A 208 -1.58 0.57 -9.51
N LEU A 209 -2.44 1.28 -8.76
CA LEU A 209 -3.21 0.74 -7.64
C LEU A 209 -4.64 0.38 -8.08
N ASN A 210 -4.75 -0.65 -8.92
CA ASN A 210 -6.06 -1.20 -9.33
C ASN A 210 -6.56 -2.22 -8.30
N VAL A 211 -7.68 -1.91 -7.63
CA VAL A 211 -8.18 -2.72 -6.50
C VAL A 211 -8.57 -4.13 -6.92
N LYS A 212 -9.15 -4.31 -8.11
CA LYS A 212 -9.58 -5.62 -8.61
C LYS A 212 -8.43 -6.49 -9.06
N GLU A 213 -7.36 -5.89 -9.59
CA GLU A 213 -6.16 -6.61 -9.99
C GLU A 213 -5.36 -7.06 -8.76
N ILE A 214 -5.25 -6.20 -7.75
CA ILE A 214 -4.46 -6.48 -6.53
C ILE A 214 -5.18 -7.51 -5.64
N TYR A 215 -6.49 -7.36 -5.45
CA TYR A 215 -7.27 -8.23 -4.59
C TYR A 215 -8.69 -8.43 -5.14
N PRO A 216 -8.90 -9.46 -5.99
CA PRO A 216 -10.19 -9.64 -6.65
C PRO A 216 -11.33 -9.92 -5.66
N LYS A 217 -12.41 -9.12 -5.76
CA LYS A 217 -13.71 -9.33 -5.10
C LYS A 217 -14.84 -8.88 -6.02
N SER A 218 -16.08 -9.20 -5.66
CA SER A 218 -17.25 -8.64 -6.33
C SER A 218 -17.38 -7.13 -6.04
N ASP A 219 -18.02 -6.40 -6.96
CA ASP A 219 -18.33 -4.97 -6.76
C ASP A 219 -19.18 -4.76 -5.50
N SER A 220 -20.12 -5.67 -5.24
CA SER A 220 -21.01 -5.61 -4.08
C SER A 220 -20.22 -5.63 -2.77
N GLU A 221 -19.25 -6.53 -2.64
CA GLU A 221 -18.40 -6.63 -1.44
C GLU A 221 -17.62 -5.33 -1.23
N TYR A 222 -16.99 -4.80 -2.28
CA TYR A 222 -16.26 -3.53 -2.19
C TYR A 222 -17.15 -2.35 -1.79
N ILE A 223 -18.36 -2.29 -2.34
CA ILE A 223 -19.33 -1.24 -2.05
C ILE A 223 -19.81 -1.36 -0.59
N GLU A 224 -20.14 -2.56 -0.11
CA GLU A 224 -20.57 -2.77 1.27
C GLU A 224 -19.46 -2.43 2.27
N GLU A 225 -18.23 -2.86 2.02
CA GLU A 225 -17.07 -2.48 2.83
C GLU A 225 -16.88 -0.96 2.93
N THR A 226 -17.23 -0.25 1.86
CA THR A 226 -17.15 1.21 1.77
C THR A 226 -18.30 1.89 2.52
N ILE A 227 -19.54 1.39 2.35
CA ILE A 227 -20.74 1.92 3.03
C ILE A 227 -20.62 1.78 4.55
N TYR A 228 -20.21 0.61 5.03
CA TYR A 228 -20.20 0.28 6.46
C TYR A 228 -18.84 0.54 7.14
N LEU A 229 -17.87 1.11 6.41
CA LEU A 229 -16.51 1.36 6.90
C LEU A 229 -15.81 0.11 7.45
N PHE A 230 -16.13 -1.09 6.95
CA PHE A 230 -15.40 -2.29 7.31
C PHE A 230 -13.93 -2.20 6.90
N ASN A 231 -13.66 -1.48 5.80
CA ASN A 231 -12.33 -1.08 5.41
C ASN A 231 -11.99 0.32 5.95
N ASN A 232 -11.10 0.37 6.95
CA ASN A 232 -10.69 1.61 7.59
C ASN A 232 -9.79 2.50 6.71
N SER A 233 -9.22 2.00 5.61
CA SER A 233 -8.37 2.78 4.71
C SER A 233 -9.20 3.76 3.87
N ALA A 234 -9.07 5.06 4.14
CA ALA A 234 -9.68 6.10 3.34
C ALA A 234 -9.19 6.06 1.88
N THR A 235 -7.91 5.75 1.66
CA THR A 235 -7.33 5.61 0.32
C THR A 235 -7.91 4.41 -0.43
N THR A 236 -8.16 3.28 0.25
CA THR A 236 -8.86 2.15 -0.40
C THR A 236 -10.29 2.52 -0.76
N ARG A 237 -11.04 3.15 0.16
CA ARG A 237 -12.41 3.59 -0.15
C ARG A 237 -12.45 4.55 -1.32
N ARG A 238 -11.50 5.50 -1.41
CA ARG A 238 -11.32 6.37 -2.57
C ARG A 238 -11.13 5.57 -3.87
N ALA A 239 -10.29 4.54 -3.88
CA ALA A 239 -10.13 3.71 -5.08
C ALA A 239 -11.40 2.93 -5.44
N VAL A 240 -12.17 2.46 -4.45
CA VAL A 240 -13.48 1.84 -4.71
C VAL A 240 -14.43 2.85 -5.36
N VAL A 241 -14.46 4.10 -4.89
CA VAL A 241 -15.27 5.14 -5.51
C VAL A 241 -14.83 5.38 -6.96
N GLU A 242 -13.54 5.62 -7.18
CA GLU A 242 -12.95 5.94 -8.49
C GLU A 242 -13.09 4.80 -9.52
N GLN A 243 -12.94 3.54 -9.10
CA GLN A 243 -12.78 2.41 -10.01
C GLN A 243 -14.02 1.51 -10.10
N ILE A 244 -14.90 1.55 -9.09
CA ILE A 244 -16.06 0.65 -9.01
C ILE A 244 -17.36 1.45 -9.00
N ILE A 245 -17.52 2.41 -8.10
CA ILE A 245 -18.79 3.16 -7.96
C ILE A 245 -18.98 4.13 -9.13
N ALA A 246 -17.91 4.76 -9.63
CA ALA A 246 -17.96 5.64 -10.81
C ALA A 246 -18.47 4.94 -12.09
N ASN A 247 -18.42 3.61 -12.14
CA ASN A 247 -18.93 2.81 -13.25
C ASN A 247 -20.40 2.37 -13.08
N LYS A 248 -21.09 2.83 -12.04
CA LYS A 248 -22.50 2.50 -11.77
C LYS A 248 -23.45 3.51 -12.39
N GLY A 249 -24.70 3.09 -12.63
CA GLY A 249 -25.73 4.01 -13.11
C GLY A 249 -26.16 5.02 -12.03
N PRO A 250 -26.68 6.20 -12.40
CA PRO A 250 -27.11 7.22 -11.43
C PRO A 250 -28.06 6.69 -10.34
N MET A 251 -29.04 5.86 -10.72
CA MET A 251 -29.96 5.22 -9.76
C MET A 251 -29.26 4.28 -8.77
N GLU A 252 -28.18 3.61 -9.17
CA GLU A 252 -27.41 2.75 -8.27
C GLU A 252 -26.57 3.60 -7.32
N ILE A 253 -26.00 4.71 -7.79
CA ILE A 253 -25.26 5.68 -6.98
C ILE A 253 -26.18 6.30 -5.93
N GLU A 254 -27.39 6.73 -6.30
CA GLU A 254 -28.40 7.22 -5.36
C GLU A 254 -28.76 6.18 -4.29
N ARG A 255 -28.90 4.91 -4.68
CA ARG A 255 -29.15 3.82 -3.72
C ARG A 255 -27.98 3.60 -2.76
N ILE A 256 -26.74 3.76 -3.22
CA ILE A 256 -25.55 3.68 -2.35
C ILE A 256 -25.57 4.82 -1.33
N LEU A 257 -25.83 6.06 -1.77
CA LEU A 257 -25.93 7.22 -0.88
C LEU A 257 -27.06 7.05 0.14
N GLN A 258 -28.23 6.56 -0.29
CA GLN A 258 -29.35 6.26 0.61
C GLN A 258 -28.96 5.22 1.66
N LYS A 259 -28.27 4.14 1.26
CA LYS A 259 -27.79 3.13 2.23
C LYS A 259 -26.81 3.71 3.26
N MET A 260 -25.93 4.62 2.85
CA MET A 260 -25.02 5.31 3.78
C MET A 260 -25.81 6.17 4.78
N GLU A 261 -26.83 6.89 4.31
CA GLU A 261 -27.70 7.70 5.17
C GLU A 261 -28.52 6.84 6.13
N ASP A 262 -29.12 5.76 5.64
CA ASP A 262 -29.88 4.81 6.46
C ASP A 262 -28.99 4.19 7.55
N TYR A 263 -27.77 3.78 7.20
CA TYR A 263 -26.81 3.25 8.15
C TYR A 263 -26.41 4.30 9.20
N LYS A 264 -26.03 5.52 8.78
CA LYS A 264 -25.75 6.64 9.68
C LYS A 264 -26.89 6.91 10.66
N ASN A 265 -28.14 6.82 10.20
CA ASN A 265 -29.32 7.07 11.03
C ASN A 265 -29.67 5.89 11.96
N SER A 266 -29.20 4.69 11.64
CA SER A 266 -29.30 3.52 12.52
C SER A 266 -28.33 3.57 13.71
N LEU A 267 -27.22 4.30 13.57
CA LEU A 267 -26.21 4.48 14.63
C LEU A 267 -26.63 5.56 15.63
N SER A 268 -26.08 5.48 16.84
CA SER A 268 -26.33 6.48 17.90
C SER A 268 -25.05 6.82 18.68
N GLY A 269 -25.07 7.92 19.43
CA GLY A 269 -23.98 8.30 20.33
C GLY A 269 -22.62 8.50 19.63
N VAL A 270 -21.60 7.80 20.11
CA VAL A 270 -20.21 7.91 19.63
C VAL A 270 -20.06 7.26 18.24
N GLU A 271 -20.66 6.09 18.02
CA GLU A 271 -20.57 5.36 16.75
C GLU A 271 -21.07 6.20 15.58
N LYS A 272 -22.18 6.93 15.78
CA LYS A 272 -22.71 7.85 14.76
C LYS A 272 -21.70 8.96 14.43
N LYS A 273 -21.09 9.56 15.45
CA LYS A 273 -20.09 10.64 15.27
C LYS A 273 -18.85 10.13 14.55
N GLU A 274 -18.34 8.95 14.93
CA GLU A 274 -17.19 8.34 14.26
C GLU A 274 -17.51 8.04 12.80
N TYR A 275 -18.68 7.46 12.53
CA TYR A 275 -19.12 7.21 11.17
C TYR A 275 -19.20 8.51 10.36
N GLU A 276 -19.83 9.56 10.90
CA GLU A 276 -19.93 10.87 10.25
C GLU A 276 -18.54 11.45 9.91
N ILE A 277 -17.57 11.34 10.82
CA ILE A 277 -16.20 11.83 10.60
C ILE A 277 -15.50 11.04 9.49
N TYR A 278 -15.53 9.70 9.56
CA TYR A 278 -14.74 8.85 8.68
C TYR A 278 -15.38 8.59 7.31
N SER A 279 -16.70 8.69 7.20
CA SER A 279 -17.44 8.53 5.93
C SER A 279 -17.56 9.82 5.12
N LYS A 280 -17.41 11.00 5.74
CA LYS A 280 -17.66 12.31 5.10
C LYS A 280 -17.02 12.46 3.73
N GLU A 281 -15.71 12.23 3.62
CA GLU A 281 -15.00 12.40 2.35
C GLU A 281 -15.48 11.40 1.30
N THR A 282 -15.69 10.14 1.68
CA THR A 282 -16.22 9.10 0.79
C THR A 282 -17.63 9.46 0.30
N TYR A 283 -18.50 9.94 1.19
CA TYR A 283 -19.86 10.36 0.86
C TYR A 283 -19.87 11.49 -0.16
N GLU A 284 -19.08 12.55 0.06
CA GLU A 284 -18.99 13.68 -0.88
C GLU A 284 -18.40 13.27 -2.23
N GLN A 285 -17.42 12.36 -2.25
CA GLN A 285 -16.87 11.81 -3.50
C GLN A 285 -17.95 11.06 -4.28
N ILE A 286 -18.72 10.17 -3.64
CA ILE A 286 -19.82 9.44 -4.32
C ILE A 286 -20.89 10.41 -4.82
N LYS A 287 -21.23 11.41 -4.00
CA LYS A 287 -22.23 12.42 -4.35
C LYS A 287 -21.84 13.26 -5.56
N SER A 288 -20.55 13.55 -5.74
CA SER A 288 -20.04 14.30 -6.90
C SER A 288 -20.14 13.54 -8.24
N LEU A 289 -20.55 12.27 -8.24
CA LEU A 289 -20.76 11.46 -9.45
C LEU A 289 -22.17 11.63 -10.06
N LEU A 290 -23.07 12.34 -9.39
CA LEU A 290 -24.42 12.69 -9.86
C LEU A 290 -24.44 14.10 -10.46
#